data_AF-A0A7C3Z613-F1
#
_entry.id   AF-A0A7C3Z613-F1
#
_cell.length_a   1.000
_cell.length_b   1.000
_cell.length_c   1.000
_cell.angle_alpha   90.00
_cell.angle_beta   90.00
_cell.angle_gamma   90.00
#
_symmetry.space_group_name_H-M   'P 1'
#
loop_
_entity.id
_entity.type
_entity.pdbx_description
1 polymer ?
#
loop_
_entity_poly.entity_id
_entity_poly.type
_entity_poly.pdbx_seq_one_letter_code
_entity_poly.pdbx_strand_id
1 'polypeptide(L)'
;MWSENFKNYIFKIFKLEDTSEVDFKIKNILERLESSFEKPEALPNLFKDSGSLALSILSKKYGLNPHEILEECYELGVKKNADYGNENILRFGVKGLIVRISDKYARVENLLEKKPEVFDESVKDTLKDVINYSTYGVMLCDKVWY
;
A
#
# COMPACT_ATOMS: atom_id res chain seq x y z
N MET A 1 3.95 2.26 21.00
CA MET A 1 2.50 2.42 20.86
C MET A 1 2.16 2.40 19.37
N TRP A 2 2.69 3.35 18.57
CA TRP A 2 2.57 3.35 17.09
C TRP A 2 2.91 2.01 16.43
N SER A 3 4.08 1.43 16.71
CA SER A 3 4.52 0.16 16.08
C SER A 3 3.63 -1.02 16.44
N GLU A 4 3.07 -1.02 17.65
CA GLU A 4 2.12 -2.06 18.09
C GLU A 4 0.79 -1.91 17.38
N ASN A 5 0.29 -0.68 17.21
CA ASN A 5 -0.91 -0.43 16.40
C ASN A 5 -0.67 -0.81 14.94
N PHE A 6 0.48 -0.43 14.38
CA PHE A 6 0.86 -0.79 13.02
C PHE A 6 0.90 -2.30 12.82
N LYS A 7 1.51 -3.04 13.76
CA LYS A 7 1.51 -4.50 13.78
C LYS A 7 0.08 -5.06 13.82
N ASN A 8 -0.79 -4.51 14.66
CA ASN A 8 -2.17 -4.99 14.78
C ASN A 8 -3.00 -4.81 13.50
N TYR A 9 -2.65 -3.85 12.65
CA TYR A 9 -3.34 -3.58 11.40
C TYR A 9 -2.75 -4.34 10.22
N ILE A 10 -1.42 -4.25 10.01
CA ILE A 10 -0.77 -4.75 8.79
C ILE A 10 -1.04 -6.25 8.55
N PHE A 11 -1.12 -7.05 9.61
CA PHE A 11 -1.36 -8.49 9.52
C PHE A 11 -2.85 -8.90 9.40
N LYS A 12 -3.80 -7.96 9.52
CA LYS A 12 -5.24 -8.29 9.65
C LYS A 12 -6.15 -7.69 8.59
N ILE A 13 -5.74 -6.60 7.96
CA ILE A 13 -6.66 -5.80 7.13
C ILE A 13 -6.66 -6.19 5.64
N PHE A 14 -5.65 -6.93 5.19
CA PHE A 14 -5.49 -7.30 3.78
C PHE A 14 -5.95 -8.73 3.52
N LYS A 15 -6.48 -8.96 2.31
CA LYS A 15 -6.93 -10.27 1.84
C LYS A 15 -6.26 -10.58 0.51
N LEU A 16 -6.07 -11.87 0.22
CA LEU A 16 -5.66 -12.29 -1.11
C LEU A 16 -6.86 -12.25 -2.06
N GLU A 17 -6.68 -11.54 -3.15
CA GLU A 17 -7.65 -11.33 -4.22
C GLU A 17 -7.16 -12.02 -5.49
N ASP A 18 -8.06 -12.29 -6.43
CA ASP A 18 -7.68 -12.73 -7.76
C ASP A 18 -6.76 -11.71 -8.45
N THR A 19 -5.78 -12.18 -9.22
CA THR A 19 -4.82 -11.33 -9.96
C THR A 19 -5.02 -11.39 -11.46
N SER A 20 -6.20 -11.82 -11.93
CA SER A 20 -6.57 -11.63 -13.33
C SER A 20 -6.75 -10.13 -13.59
N GLU A 21 -6.36 -9.67 -14.78
CA GLU A 21 -6.55 -8.27 -15.22
C GLU A 21 -5.94 -7.23 -14.26
N VAL A 22 -4.72 -7.49 -13.76
CA VAL A 22 -4.01 -6.60 -12.80
C VAL A 22 -4.00 -5.15 -13.29
N ASP A 23 -3.70 -4.92 -14.57
CA ASP A 23 -3.62 -3.56 -15.11
C ASP A 23 -4.96 -2.81 -15.01
N PHE A 24 -6.08 -3.50 -15.26
CA PHE A 24 -7.41 -2.91 -15.08
C PHE A 24 -7.71 -2.62 -13.60
N LYS A 25 -7.34 -3.54 -12.70
CA LYS A 25 -7.53 -3.34 -11.26
C LYS A 25 -6.71 -2.18 -10.71
N ILE A 26 -5.47 -2.01 -11.18
CA ILE A 26 -4.63 -0.86 -10.80
C ILE A 26 -5.27 0.44 -11.28
N LYS A 27 -5.72 0.52 -12.55
CA LYS A 27 -6.41 1.70 -13.09
C LYS A 27 -7.66 2.05 -12.29
N ASN A 28 -8.47 1.07 -11.92
CA ASN A 28 -9.64 1.27 -11.08
C ASN A 28 -9.27 1.86 -9.70
N ILE A 29 -8.23 1.34 -9.04
CA ILE A 29 -7.72 1.91 -7.78
C ILE A 29 -7.26 3.36 -7.97
N LEU A 30 -6.55 3.68 -9.05
CA LEU A 30 -6.11 5.04 -9.35
C LEU A 30 -7.28 6.00 -9.55
N GLU A 31 -8.28 5.63 -10.36
CA GLU A 31 -9.50 6.44 -10.58
C GLU A 31 -10.25 6.70 -9.26
N ARG A 32 -10.34 5.70 -8.39
CA ARG A 32 -10.96 5.84 -7.06
C ARG A 32 -10.14 6.75 -6.13
N LEU A 33 -8.82 6.63 -6.14
CA LEU A 33 -7.93 7.53 -5.38
C LEU A 33 -8.06 8.97 -5.85
N GLU A 34 -8.10 9.21 -7.16
CA GLU A 34 -8.28 10.55 -7.73
C GLU A 34 -9.66 11.15 -7.38
N SER A 35 -10.73 10.39 -7.54
CA SER A 35 -12.08 10.88 -7.19
C SER A 35 -12.28 11.10 -5.69
N SER A 36 -11.48 10.44 -4.84
CA SER A 36 -11.59 10.54 -3.38
C SER A 36 -11.31 11.93 -2.81
N PHE A 37 -10.63 12.81 -3.56
CA PHE A 37 -10.42 14.20 -3.17
C PHE A 37 -11.71 15.03 -3.16
N GLU A 38 -12.65 14.71 -4.05
CA GLU A 38 -13.93 15.41 -4.20
C GLU A 38 -15.07 14.67 -3.50
N LYS A 39 -15.04 13.34 -3.57
CA LYS A 39 -16.05 12.45 -2.99
C LYS A 39 -15.32 11.48 -2.07
N PRO A 40 -15.21 11.77 -0.76
CA PRO A 40 -14.56 10.85 0.15
C PRO A 40 -15.36 9.55 0.15
N GLU A 41 -14.86 8.56 -0.60
CA GLU A 41 -15.34 7.18 -0.55
C GLU A 41 -15.24 6.68 0.90
N ALA A 42 -15.66 5.44 1.16
CA ALA A 42 -15.19 4.74 2.33
C ALA A 42 -13.66 4.53 2.21
N LEU A 43 -12.88 5.58 2.50
CA LEU A 43 -11.41 5.64 2.43
C LEU A 43 -10.75 4.43 3.12
N PRO A 44 -11.22 3.94 4.28
CA PRO A 44 -10.71 2.70 4.86
C PRO A 44 -10.80 1.50 3.92
N ASN A 45 -11.88 1.36 3.14
CA ASN A 45 -12.03 0.28 2.17
C ASN A 45 -11.11 0.51 0.97
N LEU A 46 -11.02 1.73 0.44
CA LEU A 46 -10.09 2.03 -0.66
C LEU A 46 -8.63 1.70 -0.28
N PHE A 47 -8.20 2.06 0.92
CA PHE A 47 -6.86 1.69 1.40
C PHE A 47 -6.68 0.17 1.54
N LYS A 48 -7.70 -0.55 2.05
CA LYS A 48 -7.70 -2.00 2.16
C LYS A 48 -7.65 -2.70 0.81
N ASP A 49 -8.44 -2.24 -0.16
CA ASP A 49 -8.48 -2.76 -1.52
C ASP A 49 -7.12 -2.56 -2.19
N SER A 50 -6.55 -1.35 -2.08
CA SER A 50 -5.20 -1.02 -2.55
C SER A 50 -4.15 -1.98 -1.97
N GLY A 51 -4.04 -2.08 -0.64
CA GLY A 51 -3.03 -2.96 -0.04
C GLY A 51 -3.28 -4.45 -0.33
N SER A 52 -4.54 -4.88 -0.44
CA SER A 52 -4.91 -6.25 -0.80
C SER A 52 -4.50 -6.60 -2.22
N LEU A 53 -4.70 -5.69 -3.18
CA LEU A 53 -4.23 -5.87 -4.55
C LEU A 53 -2.69 -5.96 -4.58
N ALA A 54 -1.99 -5.08 -3.86
CA ALA A 54 -0.52 -5.11 -3.81
C ALA A 54 0.01 -6.42 -3.21
N LEU A 55 -0.56 -6.87 -2.09
CA LEU A 55 -0.23 -8.16 -1.47
C LEU A 55 -0.52 -9.33 -2.42
N SER A 56 -1.64 -9.28 -3.14
CA SER A 56 -2.05 -10.32 -4.08
C SER A 56 -1.11 -10.40 -5.28
N ILE A 57 -0.65 -9.27 -5.81
CA ILE A 57 0.36 -9.24 -6.88
C ILE A 57 1.66 -9.89 -6.38
N LEU A 58 2.18 -9.47 -5.22
CA LEU A 58 3.40 -10.05 -4.65
C LEU A 58 3.26 -11.56 -4.41
N SER A 59 2.13 -12.01 -3.86
CA SER A 59 1.96 -13.42 -3.55
C SER A 59 1.66 -14.29 -4.76
N LYS A 60 0.68 -13.91 -5.59
CA LYS A 60 0.20 -14.76 -6.69
C LYS A 60 1.02 -14.63 -7.97
N LYS A 61 1.51 -13.43 -8.29
CA LYS A 61 2.34 -13.21 -9.49
C LYS A 61 3.80 -13.56 -9.24
N TYR A 62 4.35 -13.16 -8.09
CA TYR A 62 5.76 -13.37 -7.76
C TYR A 62 6.01 -14.60 -6.86
N GLY A 63 4.96 -15.31 -6.43
CA GLY A 63 5.10 -16.55 -5.65
C GLY A 63 5.59 -16.35 -4.22
N LEU A 64 5.54 -15.13 -3.69
CA LEU A 64 6.02 -14.81 -2.34
C LEU A 64 5.00 -15.21 -1.27
N ASN A 65 5.48 -15.58 -0.08
CA ASN A 65 4.60 -15.91 1.03
C ASN A 65 3.95 -14.62 1.60
N PRO A 66 2.60 -14.54 1.70
CA PRO A 66 1.93 -13.35 2.20
C PRO A 66 2.36 -12.93 3.61
N HIS A 67 2.61 -13.89 4.50
CA HIS A 67 3.03 -13.59 5.86
C HIS A 67 4.44 -12.98 5.88
N GLU A 68 5.37 -13.56 5.13
CA GLU A 68 6.74 -13.03 5.01
C GLU A 68 6.75 -11.62 4.39
N ILE A 69 5.93 -11.39 3.35
CA ILE A 69 5.75 -10.05 2.77
C ILE A 69 5.29 -9.04 3.84
N LEU A 70 4.28 -9.39 4.64
CA LEU A 70 3.74 -8.48 5.66
C LEU A 70 4.73 -8.26 6.82
N GLU A 71 5.55 -9.26 7.15
CA GLU A 71 6.63 -9.13 8.13
C GLU A 71 7.72 -8.18 7.63
N GLU A 72 8.18 -8.33 6.38
CA GLU A 72 9.12 -7.39 5.76
C GLU A 72 8.56 -5.97 5.69
N CYS A 73 7.28 -5.83 5.33
CA CYS A 73 6.58 -4.55 5.28
C CYS A 73 6.51 -3.89 6.67
N TYR A 74 6.24 -4.68 7.70
CA TYR A 74 6.23 -4.23 9.09
C TYR A 74 7.61 -3.71 9.51
N GLU A 75 8.67 -4.51 9.31
CA GLU A 75 10.04 -4.12 9.67
C GLU A 75 10.49 -2.86 8.92
N LEU A 76 10.25 -2.81 7.61
CA LEU A 76 10.57 -1.66 6.76
C LEU A 76 9.80 -0.41 7.22
N GLY A 77 8.52 -0.57 7.56
CA GLY A 77 7.66 0.53 8.01
C GLY A 77 8.10 1.09 9.36
N VAL A 78 8.45 0.23 10.31
CA VAL A 78 9.00 0.63 11.61
C VAL A 78 10.32 1.39 11.42
N LYS A 79 11.23 0.86 10.59
CA LYS A 79 12.50 1.52 10.28
C LYS A 79 12.29 2.91 9.66
N LYS A 80 11.49 3.01 8.59
CA LYS A 80 11.20 4.29 7.93
C LYS A 80 10.54 5.29 8.88
N ASN A 81 9.59 4.86 9.69
CA ASN A 81 8.94 5.76 10.63
C ASN A 81 9.90 6.26 11.73
N ALA A 82 10.88 5.44 12.14
CA ALA A 82 11.96 5.89 13.03
C ALA A 82 12.88 6.92 12.36
N ASP A 83 13.20 6.74 11.08
CA ASP A 83 14.08 7.64 10.31
C ASP A 83 13.41 9.00 9.99
N TYR A 84 12.13 8.99 9.60
CA TYR A 84 11.41 10.20 9.16
C TYR A 84 10.57 10.88 10.26
N GLY A 85 10.23 10.15 11.33
CA GLY A 85 9.34 10.59 12.40
C GLY A 85 7.85 10.57 12.04
N ASN A 86 7.00 10.43 13.07
CA ASN A 86 5.54 10.37 12.95
C ASN A 86 4.94 11.55 12.16
N GLU A 87 5.54 12.74 12.27
CA GLU A 87 5.07 13.97 11.63
C GLU A 87 5.14 13.92 10.09
N ASN A 88 5.95 13.04 9.50
CA ASN A 88 6.07 12.93 8.05
C ASN A 88 4.74 12.55 7.38
N ILE A 89 4.01 11.62 8.00
CA ILE A 89 2.69 11.18 7.53
C ILE A 89 1.64 12.18 8.00
N LEU A 90 1.67 12.62 9.26
CA LEU A 90 0.67 13.52 9.83
C LEU A 90 0.61 14.88 9.14
N ARG A 91 1.74 15.40 8.65
CA ARG A 91 1.81 16.72 7.98
C ARG A 91 0.82 16.89 6.83
N PHE A 92 0.57 15.83 6.07
CA PHE A 92 -0.38 15.83 4.95
C PHE A 92 -1.54 14.85 5.14
N GLY A 93 -1.47 14.01 6.18
CA GLY A 93 -2.47 13.03 6.57
C GLY A 93 -2.92 12.14 5.42
N VAL A 94 -4.21 11.83 5.41
CA VAL A 94 -4.88 10.99 4.40
C VAL A 94 -4.64 11.48 2.97
N LYS A 95 -4.70 12.79 2.72
CA LYS A 95 -4.47 13.36 1.38
C LYS A 95 -3.05 13.06 0.88
N GLY A 96 -2.05 13.20 1.75
CA GLY A 96 -0.67 12.87 1.42
C GLY A 96 -0.44 11.37 1.21
N LEU A 97 -1.25 10.50 1.81
CA LEU A 97 -1.18 9.06 1.57
C LEU A 97 -1.83 8.67 0.24
N ILE A 98 -2.96 9.29 -0.13
CA ILE A 98 -3.60 9.11 -1.43
C ILE A 98 -2.60 9.39 -2.55
N VAL A 99 -1.95 10.56 -2.53
CA VAL A 99 -0.94 10.94 -3.53
C VAL A 99 0.21 9.93 -3.59
N ARG A 100 0.77 9.55 -2.43
CA ARG A 100 1.89 8.59 -2.37
C ARG A 100 1.51 7.22 -2.94
N ILE A 101 0.29 6.73 -2.69
CA ILE A 101 -0.19 5.46 -3.25
C ILE A 101 -0.38 5.61 -4.77
N SER A 102 -1.00 6.71 -5.22
CA SER A 102 -1.16 6.99 -6.66
C SER A 102 0.17 6.98 -7.41
N ASP A 103 1.19 7.68 -6.89
CA ASP A 103 2.53 7.72 -7.48
C ASP A 103 3.16 6.32 -7.57
N LYS A 104 2.94 5.47 -6.55
CA LYS A 104 3.48 4.11 -6.50
C LYS A 104 2.77 3.20 -7.51
N TYR A 105 1.45 3.28 -7.65
CA TYR A 105 0.74 2.50 -8.66
C TYR A 105 1.03 2.94 -10.08
N ALA A 106 1.10 4.24 -10.33
CA ALA A 106 1.52 4.76 -11.63
C ALA A 106 2.93 4.26 -11.99
N ARG A 107 3.83 4.16 -11.01
CA ARG A 107 5.15 3.53 -11.20
C ARG A 107 5.02 2.03 -11.52
N VAL A 108 4.17 1.28 -10.83
CA VAL A 108 3.95 -0.14 -11.11
C VAL A 108 3.46 -0.33 -12.54
N GLU A 109 2.46 0.41 -13.01
CA GLU A 109 1.99 0.34 -14.41
C GLU A 109 3.15 0.55 -15.40
N ASN A 110 3.91 1.63 -15.21
CA ASN A 110 5.05 1.96 -16.06
C ASN A 110 6.16 0.89 -16.07
N LEU A 111 6.32 0.15 -14.98
CA LEU A 111 7.31 -0.91 -14.85
C LEU A 111 6.82 -2.25 -15.42
N LEU A 112 5.52 -2.55 -15.27
CA LEU A 112 4.90 -3.75 -15.85
C LEU A 112 4.91 -3.73 -17.39
N GLU A 113 4.90 -2.56 -18.00
CA GLU A 113 5.03 -2.38 -19.44
C GLU A 113 6.47 -2.58 -19.98
N LYS A 114 7.48 -2.69 -19.12
CA LYS A 114 8.92 -2.75 -19.50
C LYS A 114 9.53 -4.15 -19.24
N LYS A 115 10.56 -4.54 -20.03
CA LYS A 115 11.22 -5.88 -20.02
C LYS A 115 11.82 -6.27 -18.65
N PRO A 116 11.97 -7.57 -18.30
CA PRO A 116 11.62 -8.07 -16.95
C PRO A 116 12.67 -7.96 -15.82
N GLU A 117 13.93 -8.33 -16.03
CA GLU A 117 14.74 -8.86 -14.91
C GLU A 117 15.26 -7.84 -13.88
N VAL A 118 15.60 -6.60 -14.29
CA VAL A 118 16.10 -5.57 -13.35
C VAL A 118 14.94 -4.82 -12.67
N PHE A 119 13.74 -4.85 -13.24
CA PHE A 119 12.61 -4.08 -12.76
C PHE A 119 11.79 -4.81 -11.70
N ASP A 120 11.85 -6.14 -11.65
CA ASP A 120 11.05 -6.93 -10.72
C ASP A 120 11.35 -6.61 -9.25
N GLU A 121 12.61 -6.37 -8.88
CA GLU A 121 12.95 -5.96 -7.51
C GLU A 121 12.39 -4.56 -7.20
N SER A 122 12.51 -3.63 -8.16
CA SER A 122 11.93 -2.29 -8.01
C SER A 122 10.40 -2.32 -7.94
N VAL A 123 9.73 -3.25 -8.62
CA VAL A 123 8.27 -3.42 -8.55
C VAL A 123 7.89 -3.96 -7.18
N LYS A 124 8.59 -4.98 -6.68
CA LYS A 124 8.31 -5.57 -5.37
C LYS A 124 8.41 -4.54 -4.25
N ASP A 125 9.49 -3.76 -4.21
CA ASP A 125 9.67 -2.69 -3.23
C ASP A 125 8.59 -1.61 -3.34
N THR A 126 8.17 -1.29 -4.56
CA THR A 126 7.09 -0.33 -4.81
C THR A 126 5.75 -0.85 -4.26
N LEU A 127 5.46 -2.14 -4.42
CA LEU A 127 4.25 -2.77 -3.89
C LEU A 127 4.28 -2.87 -2.35
N LYS A 128 5.44 -3.12 -1.74
CA LYS A 128 5.62 -3.06 -0.27
C LYS A 128 5.35 -1.66 0.29
N ASP A 129 5.79 -0.62 -0.42
CA ASP A 129 5.44 0.77 -0.06
C ASP A 129 3.92 1.00 -0.11
N VAL A 130 3.22 0.46 -1.11
CA VAL A 130 1.75 0.54 -1.19
C VAL A 130 1.11 -0.12 0.01
N ILE A 131 1.55 -1.33 0.40
CA ILE A 131 1.05 -2.04 1.59
C ILE A 131 1.19 -1.15 2.84
N ASN A 132 2.37 -0.59 3.07
CA ASN A 132 2.62 0.28 4.23
C ASN A 132 1.74 1.54 4.22
N TYR A 133 1.69 2.26 3.10
CA TYR A 133 0.88 3.48 3.00
C TYR A 133 -0.62 3.20 3.12
N SER A 134 -1.09 2.07 2.59
CA SER A 134 -2.45 1.58 2.80
C SER A 134 -2.73 1.31 4.27
N THR A 135 -1.83 0.62 4.99
CA THR A 135 -2.01 0.40 6.43
C THR A 135 -2.05 1.72 7.20
N TYR A 136 -1.15 2.66 6.90
CA TYR A 136 -1.14 3.98 7.51
C TYR A 136 -2.44 4.74 7.25
N GLY A 137 -2.98 4.62 6.04
CA GLY A 137 -4.26 5.23 5.66
C GLY A 137 -5.40 4.74 6.54
N VAL A 138 -5.50 3.42 6.74
CA VAL A 138 -6.49 2.82 7.63
C VAL A 138 -6.28 3.27 9.08
N MET A 139 -5.04 3.26 9.59
CA MET A 139 -4.73 3.71 10.95
C MET A 139 -5.12 5.18 11.20
N LEU A 140 -4.89 6.07 10.23
CA LEU A 140 -5.32 7.46 10.31
C LEU A 140 -6.84 7.60 10.33
N CYS A 141 -7.54 6.86 9.46
CA CYS A 141 -9.00 6.87 9.43
C CYS A 141 -9.62 6.36 10.74
N ASP A 142 -9.01 5.34 11.34
CA ASP A 142 -9.46 4.73 12.60
C ASP A 142 -8.98 5.51 13.84
N LYS A 143 -8.18 6.57 13.65
CA LYS A 143 -7.62 7.43 14.72
C LYS A 143 -6.73 6.68 15.71
N VAL A 144 -5.99 5.67 15.23
CA VAL A 144 -5.08 4.81 16.02
C VAL A 144 -3.62 4.97 15.58
N TRP A 145 -3.25 6.14 15.07
CA TRP A 145 -1.87 6.39 14.65
C TRP A 145 -0.89 6.19 15.81
N TYR A 146 -1.19 6.71 16.99
CA TYR A 146 -0.24 6.79 18.11
C TYR A 146 -0.11 5.54 18.94
#